data_AF-A0A349S3S6-F1
#
_entry.id   AF-A0A349S3S6-F1
#
_cell.length_a   1.000
_cell.length_b   1.000
_cell.length_c   1.000
_cell.angle_alpha   90.00
_cell.angle_beta   90.00
_cell.angle_gamma   90.00
#
_symmetry.space_group_name_H-M   'P 1'
#
loop_
_entity.id
_entity.type
_entity.pdbx_description
1 polymer ?
#
loop_
_entity_poly.entity_id
_entity_poly.type
_entity_poly.pdbx_seq_one_letter_code
_entity_poly.pdbx_strand_id
1 'polypeptide(L)'
;SHIHLFGISFIFMFVGLIFSLASGVPRKLKAFVVVMPYLFLIIDIAAWWLTKLHPGFAWFVIIGGSAMALSFGFMWLVSIYEMWIMPRIHEDERDALLDE
;
A
#
# COMPACT_ATOMS: atom_id res chain seq x y z
N SER A 1 -8.19 9.82 18.40
CA SER A 1 -7.44 9.61 17.14
C SER A 1 -6.45 8.43 17.17
N HIS A 2 -5.92 8.00 18.32
CA HIS A 2 -4.92 6.91 18.37
C HIS A 2 -5.40 5.54 17.87
N ILE A 3 -6.64 5.15 18.19
CA ILE A 3 -7.23 3.88 17.69
C ILE A 3 -7.38 3.89 16.16
N HIS A 4 -7.63 5.05 15.56
CA HIS A 4 -7.76 5.18 14.10
C HIS A 4 -6.40 4.99 13.40
N LEU A 5 -5.33 5.60 13.92
CA LEU A 5 -3.97 5.42 13.38
C LEU A 5 -3.52 3.95 13.44
N PHE A 6 -3.90 3.26 14.52
CA PHE A 6 -3.65 1.85 14.67
C PHE A 6 -4.41 1.01 13.63
N GLY A 7 -5.70 1.30 13.41
CA GLY A 7 -6.51 0.62 12.40
C GLY A 7 -6.00 0.82 10.96
N ILE A 8 -5.64 2.05 10.58
CA ILE A 8 -5.09 2.35 9.24
C ILE A 8 -3.76 1.60 9.01
N SER A 9 -2.91 1.53 10.02
CA SER A 9 -1.64 0.79 9.94
C SER A 9 -1.86 -0.72 9.70
N PHE A 10 -2.90 -1.30 10.31
CA PHE A 10 -3.29 -2.68 10.05
C PHE A 10 -3.83 -2.90 8.64
N ILE A 11 -4.64 -1.98 8.12
CA ILE A 11 -5.14 -2.06 6.75
C ILE A 11 -3.96 -2.09 5.77
N PHE A 12 -2.98 -1.21 5.94
CA PHE A 12 -1.77 -1.20 5.11
C PHE A 12 -0.93 -2.47 5.28
N MET A 13 -0.89 -3.03 6.48
CA MET A 13 -0.15 -4.26 6.75
C MET A 13 -0.79 -5.45 6.02
N PHE A 14 -2.11 -5.61 6.11
CA PHE A 14 -2.81 -6.72 5.47
C PHE A 14 -2.79 -6.61 3.94
N VAL A 15 -3.07 -5.42 3.38
CA VAL A 15 -3.00 -5.26 1.92
C VAL A 15 -1.56 -5.39 1.41
N GLY A 16 -0.58 -4.87 2.15
CA GLY A 16 0.84 -5.00 1.81
C GLY A 16 1.33 -6.44 1.88
N LEU A 17 0.84 -7.22 2.85
CA LEU A 17 1.12 -8.65 2.95
C LEU A 17 0.57 -9.41 1.74
N ILE A 18 -0.71 -9.21 1.40
CA ILE A 18 -1.33 -9.85 0.23
C ILE A 18 -0.57 -9.46 -1.05
N PHE A 19 -0.27 -8.18 -1.22
CA PHE A 19 0.47 -7.66 -2.37
C PHE A 19 1.92 -8.20 -2.44
N SER A 20 2.55 -8.51 -1.31
CA SER A 20 3.89 -9.10 -1.29
C SER A 20 3.96 -10.46 -1.99
N LEU A 21 2.84 -11.20 -1.99
CA LEU A 21 2.65 -12.49 -2.64
C LEU A 21 2.38 -12.36 -4.14
N ALA A 22 2.02 -11.17 -4.64
CA ALA A 22 1.76 -10.94 -6.06
C ALA A 22 3.01 -11.17 -6.90
N SER A 23 2.95 -11.97 -7.96
CA SER A 23 4.12 -12.41 -8.71
C SER A 23 4.54 -11.46 -9.84
N GLY A 24 3.58 -10.72 -10.43
CA GLY A 24 3.81 -9.84 -11.57
C GLY A 24 4.57 -8.52 -11.32
N VAL A 25 5.15 -8.31 -10.13
CA VAL A 25 5.82 -7.04 -9.76
C VAL A 25 7.28 -7.28 -9.34
N PRO A 26 8.26 -6.47 -9.80
CA PRO A 26 9.65 -6.62 -9.39
C PRO A 26 9.84 -6.35 -7.89
N ARG A 27 10.72 -7.14 -7.24
CA ARG A 27 10.95 -7.11 -5.78
C ARG A 27 11.25 -5.73 -5.21
N LYS A 28 12.04 -4.91 -5.93
CA LYS A 28 12.38 -3.53 -5.52
C LYS A 28 11.15 -2.63 -5.47
N LEU A 29 10.27 -2.72 -6.47
CA LEU A 29 9.06 -1.93 -6.52
C LEU A 29 8.07 -2.36 -5.44
N LYS A 30 7.94 -3.68 -5.19
CA LYS A 30 7.10 -4.18 -4.09
C LYS A 30 7.51 -3.58 -2.75
N ALA A 31 8.80 -3.65 -2.43
CA ALA A 31 9.33 -3.13 -1.18
C ALA A 31 9.07 -1.61 -1.04
N PHE A 32 9.28 -0.85 -2.11
CA PHE A 32 9.02 0.59 -2.10
C PHE A 32 7.55 0.91 -1.83
N VAL A 33 6.63 0.28 -2.57
CA VAL A 33 5.20 0.52 -2.46
C VAL A 33 4.66 0.15 -1.08
N VAL A 34 5.11 -0.97 -0.51
CA VAL A 34 4.67 -1.43 0.83
C VAL A 34 5.13 -0.49 1.94
N VAL A 35 6.33 0.09 1.85
CA VAL A 35 6.87 1.01 2.87
C VAL A 35 6.27 2.42 2.74
N MET A 36 5.99 2.85 1.51
CA MET A 36 5.51 4.20 1.19
C MET A 36 4.34 4.70 2.06
N PRO A 37 3.22 3.96 2.25
CA PRO A 37 2.08 4.48 3.02
C PRO A 37 2.43 4.73 4.49
N TYR A 38 3.37 3.98 5.08
CA TYR A 38 3.83 4.22 6.45
C TYR A 38 4.66 5.50 6.57
N LEU A 39 5.51 5.77 5.58
CA LEU A 39 6.31 6.99 5.55
C LEU A 39 5.40 8.23 5.43
N PHE A 40 4.41 8.18 4.54
CA PHE A 40 3.47 9.28 4.37
C PHE A 40 2.48 9.40 5.53
N LEU A 41 2.17 8.33 6.26
CA LEU A 41 1.40 8.41 7.50
C LEU A 41 2.13 9.23 8.57
N ILE A 42 3.44 9.06 8.70
CA ILE A 42 4.26 9.87 9.62
C ILE A 42 4.27 11.33 9.17
N ILE A 43 4.46 11.58 7.88
CA ILE A 43 4.44 12.95 7.30
C ILE A 43 3.08 13.61 7.54
N ASP A 44 1.97 12.88 7.40
CA ASP A 44 0.62 13.41 7.60
C ASP A 44 0.38 13.82 9.06
N ILE A 45 0.79 12.98 10.02
CA ILE A 45 0.73 13.31 11.46
C ILE A 45 1.60 14.54 11.77
N ALA A 46 2.80 14.63 11.18
CA ALA A 46 3.68 15.78 11.36
C ALA A 46 3.09 17.05 10.75
N ALA A 47 2.48 16.94 9.55
CA ALA A 47 1.84 18.04 8.85
C ALA A 47 0.65 18.60 9.66
N TRP A 48 -0.10 17.77 10.38
CA TRP A 48 -1.16 18.23 11.29
C TRP A 48 -0.66 19.11 12.44
N TRP A 49 0.55 18.87 12.95
CA TRP A 49 1.17 19.76 13.93
C TRP A 49 1.69 21.04 13.28
N LEU A 50 2.22 20.92 12.06
CA LEU A 50 2.84 22.01 11.32
C LEU A 50 1.79 23.01 10.79
N THR A 51 0.59 22.55 10.43
CA THR A 51 -0.54 23.42 10.03
C THR A 51 -1.04 24.34 11.13
N LYS A 52 -0.78 24.02 12.40
CA LYS A 52 -1.04 24.93 13.52
C LYS A 52 -0.12 26.16 13.51
N LEU A 53 1.07 26.05 12.92
CA LEU A 53 2.05 27.13 12.86
C LEU A 53 1.84 28.01 11.63
N HIS A 54 1.53 27.43 10.47
CA HIS A 54 1.25 28.18 9.26
C HIS A 54 0.25 27.43 8.36
N PRO A 55 -0.79 28.09 7.83
CA PRO A 55 -1.84 27.42 7.04
C PRO A 55 -1.32 26.82 5.72
N GLY A 56 -0.20 27.32 5.19
CA GLY A 56 0.44 26.79 3.98
C GLY A 56 0.88 25.32 4.08
N PHE A 57 1.02 24.77 5.29
CA PHE A 57 1.37 23.35 5.46
C PHE A 57 0.21 22.39 5.16
N ALA A 58 -1.00 22.91 4.86
CA ALA A 58 -2.14 22.10 4.43
C ALA A 58 -1.84 21.30 3.15
N TRP A 59 -0.96 21.82 2.28
CA TRP A 59 -0.50 21.09 1.09
C TRP A 59 0.19 19.76 1.44
N PHE A 60 0.94 19.69 2.55
CA PHE A 60 1.58 18.45 2.97
C PHE A 60 0.58 17.40 3.44
N VAL A 61 -0.53 17.83 4.06
CA VAL A 61 -1.64 16.93 4.45
C VAL A 61 -2.31 16.35 3.20
N ILE A 62 -2.59 17.20 2.21
CA ILE A 62 -3.22 16.76 0.95
C ILE A 62 -2.31 15.79 0.22
N ILE A 63 -1.03 16.13 0.07
CA ILE A 63 -0.05 15.27 -0.61
C ILE A 63 0.13 13.96 0.16
N GLY A 64 0.27 14.02 1.50
CA GLY A 64 0.41 12.83 2.35
C GLY A 64 -0.77 11.87 2.23
N GLY A 65 -1.99 12.38 2.39
CA GLY A 65 -3.22 11.62 2.20
C GLY A 65 -3.34 11.00 0.81
N SER A 66 -3.07 11.80 -0.23
CA SER A 66 -3.16 11.35 -1.63
C SER A 66 -2.15 10.24 -1.93
N ALA A 67 -0.92 10.38 -1.44
CA ALA A 67 0.15 9.41 -1.68
C ALA A 67 -0.14 8.07 -0.97
N MET A 68 -0.67 8.12 0.25
CA MET A 68 -1.16 6.93 0.96
C MET A 68 -2.30 6.24 0.19
N ALA A 69 -3.29 7.01 -0.29
CA ALA A 69 -4.41 6.47 -1.06
C ALA A 69 -3.96 5.83 -2.39
N LEU A 70 -3.01 6.45 -3.09
CA LEU A 70 -2.43 5.91 -4.32
C LEU A 70 -1.68 4.60 -4.07
N SER A 71 -0.86 4.53 -3.02
CA SER A 71 -0.17 3.28 -2.67
C SER A 71 -1.15 2.16 -2.32
N PHE A 72 -2.14 2.47 -1.48
CA PHE A 72 -3.22 1.53 -1.16
C PHE A 72 -3.96 1.05 -2.41
N GLY A 73 -4.38 1.97 -3.28
CA GLY A 73 -5.10 1.65 -4.51
C GLY A 73 -4.29 0.77 -5.44
N PHE A 74 -2.99 1.04 -5.60
CA PHE A 74 -2.11 0.21 -6.42
C PHE A 74 -1.95 -1.21 -5.84
N MET A 75 -1.63 -1.35 -4.54
CA MET A 75 -1.51 -2.67 -3.90
C MET A 75 -2.82 -3.46 -3.98
N TRP A 76 -3.95 -2.79 -3.77
CA TRP A 76 -5.27 -3.40 -3.83
C TRP A 76 -5.61 -3.87 -5.26
N LEU A 77 -5.42 -3.03 -6.27
CA LEU A 77 -5.71 -3.36 -7.67
C LEU A 77 -4.87 -4.55 -8.14
N VAL A 78 -3.56 -4.54 -7.88
CA VAL A 78 -2.67 -5.63 -8.28
C VAL A 78 -3.03 -6.93 -7.56
N SER A 79 -3.35 -6.87 -6.27
CA SER A 79 -3.74 -8.05 -5.50
C SER A 79 -5.03 -8.68 -6.02
N ILE A 80 -6.05 -7.86 -6.29
CA ILE A 80 -7.31 -8.35 -6.86
C ILE A 80 -7.10 -8.90 -8.27
N TYR A 81 -6.28 -8.24 -9.08
CA TYR A 81 -5.96 -8.70 -10.43
C TYR A 81 -5.27 -10.07 -10.42
N GLU A 82 -4.23 -10.25 -9.60
CA GLU A 82 -3.49 -11.53 -9.49
C GLU A 82 -4.35 -12.65 -8.90
N MET A 83 -5.27 -12.34 -7.99
CA MET A 83 -6.11 -13.38 -7.37
C MET A 83 -7.31 -13.78 -8.24
N TRP A 84 -7.96 -12.84 -8.91
CA TRP A 84 -9.26 -13.10 -9.55
C TRP A 84 -9.21 -13.18 -11.07
N ILE A 85 -8.25 -12.49 -11.71
CA ILE A 85 -8.18 -12.36 -13.17
C ILE A 85 -7.05 -13.22 -13.75
N MET A 86 -5.85 -13.16 -13.18
CA MET A 86 -4.69 -13.90 -13.68
C MET A 86 -4.90 -15.42 -13.76
N PRO A 87 -5.47 -16.12 -12.75
CA PRO A 87 -5.66 -17.57 -12.81
C PRO A 87 -6.72 -18.01 -13.83
N ARG A 88 -7.55 -17.07 -14.34
CA ARG A 88 -8.54 -17.35 -15.39
C ARG A 88 -7.96 -17.22 -16.79
N ILE A 89 -6.80 -16.59 -16.94
CA ILE A 89 -6.18 -16.25 -18.22
C ILE A 89 -4.93 -17.11 -18.47
N HIS A 90 -4.25 -17.58 -17.43
CA HIS A 90 -3.12 -18.50 -17.53
C HIS A 90 -3.36 -19.69 -16.60
N GLU A 91 -3.13 -20.91 -17.09
CA GLU A 91 -2.95 -22.07 -16.19
C GLU A 91 -1.71 -21.81 -15.35
N ASP A 92 -1.87 -21.95 -14.04
CA ASP A 92 -0.83 -21.67 -13.08
C ASP A 92 0.17 -22.85 -13.04
N GLU A 93 1.18 -22.84 -13.92
CA GLU A 93 2.26 -23.85 -13.93
C GLU A 93 3.06 -23.89 -12.61
N ARG A 94 2.83 -22.97 -11.66
CA ARG A 94 3.51 -22.97 -10.36
C ARG A 94 3.15 -24.17 -9.50
N ASP A 95 1.93 -24.68 -9.60
CA ASP A 95 1.51 -25.89 -8.87
C ASP A 95 2.19 -27.14 -9.47
N ALA A 96 2.44 -27.15 -10.78
CA ALA A 96 3.09 -28.26 -11.48
C ALA A 96 4.58 -28.44 -11.13
N LEU A 97 5.25 -27.39 -10.64
CA LEU A 97 6.68 -27.43 -10.26
C LEU A 97 6.91 -27.83 -8.79
N LEU A 98 5.85 -27.95 -7.98
CA LEU A 98 5.93 -28.38 -6.58
C LEU A 98 5.55 -29.86 -6.39
N ASP A 99 5.03 -30.49 -7.45
CA ASP A 99 4.65 -31.90 -7.49
C ASP A 99 5.77 -32.83 -8.02
N GLU A 100 6.97 -32.30 -8.27
CA GLU A 100 8.22 -33.04 -8.59
C GLU A 100 9.19 -33.09 -7.40
#